data_AF-A0A9W4P8G2-F1
#
_entry.id   AF-A0A9W4P8G2-F1
#
_cell.length_a   1.000
_cell.length_b   1.000
_cell.length_c   1.000
_cell.angle_alpha   90.00
_cell.angle_beta   90.00
_cell.angle_gamma   90.00
#
_symmetry.space_group_name_H-M   'P 1'
#
loop_
_entity.id
_entity.type
_entity.pdbx_description
1 polymer ?
#
loop_
_entity_poly.entity_id
_entity_poly.type
_entity_poly.pdbx_seq_one_letter_code
_entity_poly.pdbx_strand_id
1 'polypeptide(L)'
;MTTTPFAFPPTYNFPPFFTPQPNTTTRHSQLEKWSSLIQSWCRHHRQYRLSLIDAVETPLFHNTALRKRLDLREARAVVDWMSKSEEEGGGGRRAEWISDAGGASSSGALGNGAGMGPKTVAWIWWRRPEEWADVLVDWVEGTGQKGSVLTVYELIHGEGAMSQGEISLFDCG
;
A
#
# COMPACT_ATOMS: atom_id res chain seq x y z
N MET A 1 22.39 -11.61 -10.16
CA MET A 1 21.43 -10.88 -9.32
C MET A 1 20.05 -11.41 -9.67
N THR A 2 19.61 -12.46 -8.97
CA THR A 2 18.29 -13.07 -9.19
C THR A 2 17.28 -12.26 -8.40
N THR A 3 16.63 -11.29 -9.04
CA THR A 3 15.44 -10.64 -8.46
C THR A 3 14.38 -11.74 -8.29
N THR A 4 14.17 -12.18 -7.05
CA THR A 4 13.16 -13.20 -6.73
C THR A 4 11.82 -12.71 -7.29
N PRO A 5 11.17 -13.45 -8.20
CA PRO A 5 9.95 -12.97 -8.83
C PRO A 5 8.84 -12.83 -7.79
N PHE A 6 8.07 -11.75 -7.87
CA PHE A 6 6.92 -11.54 -7.00
C PHE A 6 5.93 -12.71 -7.12
N ALA A 7 5.62 -13.34 -5.98
CA ALA A 7 4.66 -14.42 -5.91
C ALA A 7 3.23 -13.85 -5.86
N PHE A 8 2.50 -13.96 -6.96
CA PHE A 8 1.11 -13.54 -7.02
C PHE A 8 0.20 -14.49 -6.22
N PRO A 9 -0.82 -13.97 -5.52
CA PRO A 9 -1.79 -14.79 -4.83
C PRO A 9 -2.63 -15.61 -5.82
N PRO A 10 -3.19 -16.77 -5.42
CA PRO A 10 -4.02 -17.60 -6.31
C PRO A 10 -5.22 -16.84 -6.91
N THR A 11 -5.74 -15.85 -6.19
CA THR A 11 -6.84 -14.97 -6.61
C THR A 11 -6.50 -14.14 -7.85
N TYR A 12 -5.22 -13.87 -8.12
CA TYR A 12 -4.76 -13.16 -9.31
C TYR A 12 -4.98 -13.98 -10.59
N ASN A 13 -5.04 -15.31 -10.50
CA ASN A 13 -5.34 -16.18 -11.65
C ASN A 13 -6.85 -16.41 -11.84
N PHE A 14 -7.69 -15.67 -11.12
CA PHE A 14 -9.15 -15.77 -11.24
C PHE A 14 -9.70 -14.71 -12.21
N PRO A 15 -10.25 -15.08 -13.38
CA PRO A 15 -10.71 -14.12 -14.39
C PRO A 15 -11.69 -13.03 -13.89
N PRO A 16 -12.69 -13.31 -13.05
CA PRO A 16 -13.61 -12.27 -12.59
C PRO A 16 -12.96 -11.33 -11.58
N PHE A 17 -11.74 -11.60 -11.08
CA PHE A 17 -11.01 -10.67 -10.22
C PHE A 17 -10.67 -9.34 -10.92
N PHE A 18 -10.44 -9.37 -12.25
CA PHE A 18 -10.19 -8.19 -13.08
C PHE A 18 -11.46 -7.50 -13.58
N THR A 19 -12.64 -8.08 -13.29
CA THR A 19 -13.93 -7.56 -13.74
C THR A 19 -14.71 -7.03 -12.54
N PRO A 20 -15.16 -5.77 -12.53
CA PRO A 20 -15.93 -5.23 -11.41
C PRO A 20 -17.18 -6.06 -11.14
N GLN A 21 -17.33 -6.54 -9.91
CA GLN A 21 -18.49 -7.34 -9.54
C GLN A 21 -19.74 -6.46 -9.37
N PRO A 22 -20.91 -6.86 -9.89
CA PRO A 22 -22.14 -6.10 -9.76
C PRO A 22 -22.70 -6.11 -8.34
N ASN A 23 -22.43 -7.18 -7.58
CA ASN A 23 -22.84 -7.33 -6.19
C ASN A 23 -21.89 -6.52 -5.28
N THR A 24 -22.45 -5.69 -4.39
CA THR A 24 -21.70 -4.83 -3.46
C THR A 24 -20.86 -5.61 -2.47
N THR A 25 -21.37 -6.70 -1.89
CA THR A 25 -20.63 -7.58 -0.96
C THR A 25 -19.46 -8.25 -1.67
N THR A 26 -19.69 -8.81 -2.86
CA THR A 26 -18.61 -9.45 -3.64
C THR A 26 -17.58 -8.44 -4.12
N ARG A 27 -18.03 -7.23 -4.48
CA ARG A 27 -17.15 -6.12 -4.83
C ARG A 27 -16.29 -5.69 -3.65
N HIS A 28 -16.84 -5.64 -2.44
CA HIS A 28 -16.06 -5.37 -1.23
C HIS A 28 -14.93 -6.38 -1.05
N SER A 29 -15.23 -7.67 -1.10
CA SER A 29 -14.20 -8.72 -1.02
C SER A 29 -13.19 -8.69 -2.17
N GLN A 30 -13.61 -8.22 -3.35
CA GLN A 30 -12.71 -7.96 -4.47
C GLN A 30 -11.76 -6.79 -4.16
N LEU A 31 -12.26 -5.68 -3.61
CA LEU A 31 -11.46 -4.51 -3.21
C LEU A 31 -10.46 -4.86 -2.10
N GLU A 32 -10.85 -5.66 -1.12
CA GLU A 32 -9.96 -6.18 -0.07
C GLU A 32 -8.80 -7.00 -0.66
N LYS A 33 -9.10 -7.88 -1.61
CA LYS A 33 -8.07 -8.68 -2.30
C LYS A 33 -7.15 -7.81 -3.14
N TRP A 34 -7.69 -6.79 -3.82
CA TRP A 34 -6.90 -5.81 -4.56
C TRP A 34 -6.00 -4.99 -3.64
N SER A 35 -6.50 -4.53 -2.50
CA SER A 35 -5.69 -3.76 -1.56
C SER A 35 -4.53 -4.59 -0.99
N SER A 36 -4.76 -5.86 -0.66
CA SER A 36 -3.71 -6.79 -0.21
C SER A 36 -2.66 -7.04 -1.30
N LEU A 37 -3.10 -7.21 -2.56
CA LEU A 37 -2.20 -7.37 -3.70
C LEU A 37 -1.34 -6.12 -3.94
N ILE A 38 -1.94 -4.92 -3.91
CA ILE A 38 -1.21 -3.66 -4.09
C ILE A 38 -0.17 -3.48 -2.98
N GLN A 39 -0.53 -3.75 -1.73
CA GLN A 39 0.39 -3.64 -0.60
C GLN A 39 1.58 -4.61 -0.71
N SER A 40 1.32 -5.88 -1.04
CA SER A 40 2.38 -6.87 -1.20
C SER A 40 3.30 -6.54 -2.39
N TRP A 41 2.74 -6.06 -3.49
CA TRP A 41 3.51 -5.58 -4.65
C TRP A 41 4.41 -4.40 -4.30
N CYS A 42 3.84 -3.38 -3.63
CA CYS A 42 4.59 -2.21 -3.16
C CYS A 42 5.69 -2.59 -2.17
N ARG A 43 5.43 -3.53 -1.25
CA ARG A 43 6.43 -4.06 -0.30
C ARG A 43 7.58 -4.74 -1.04
N HIS A 44 7.29 -5.57 -2.03
CA HIS A 44 8.33 -6.29 -2.79
C HIS A 44 9.22 -5.34 -3.59
N HIS A 45 8.62 -4.31 -4.23
CA HIS A 45 9.35 -3.30 -5.00
C HIS A 45 9.90 -2.15 -4.15
N ARG A 46 9.69 -2.19 -2.82
CA ARG A 46 10.10 -1.16 -1.84
C ARG A 46 9.64 0.25 -2.22
N GLN A 47 8.45 0.38 -2.79
CA GLN A 47 7.94 1.63 -3.34
C GLN A 47 6.67 2.10 -2.63
N TYR A 48 6.74 3.28 -2.01
CA TYR A 48 5.58 3.93 -1.37
C TYR A 48 4.76 4.76 -2.36
N ARG A 49 5.36 5.17 -3.48
CA ARG A 49 4.68 5.97 -4.50
C ARG A 49 4.19 5.04 -5.62
N LEU A 50 2.89 5.04 -5.88
CA LEU A 50 2.28 4.30 -6.98
C LEU A 50 1.67 5.28 -7.99
N SER A 51 2.17 5.25 -9.22
CA SER A 51 1.58 5.92 -10.38
C SER A 51 0.65 4.94 -11.09
N LEU A 52 -0.64 5.27 -11.18
CA LEU A 52 -1.64 4.44 -11.85
C LEU A 52 -1.40 4.32 -13.35
N ILE A 53 -0.85 5.37 -13.99
CA ILE A 53 -0.56 5.36 -15.42
C ILE A 53 0.50 4.29 -15.71
N ASP A 54 1.59 4.33 -14.94
CA ASP A 54 2.69 3.36 -15.09
C ASP A 54 2.24 1.97 -14.64
N ALA A 55 1.46 1.89 -13.54
CA ALA A 55 1.03 0.63 -12.98
C ALA A 55 0.09 -0.18 -13.91
N VAL A 56 -0.66 0.47 -14.81
CA VAL A 56 -1.51 -0.22 -15.80
C VAL A 56 -0.67 -1.01 -16.81
N GLU A 57 0.56 -0.59 -17.09
CA GLU A 57 1.50 -1.33 -17.94
C GLU A 57 2.24 -2.43 -17.17
N THR A 58 2.27 -2.36 -15.84
CA THR A 58 2.92 -3.36 -15.00
C THR A 58 2.08 -4.62 -14.75
N PRO A 59 2.71 -5.74 -14.36
CA PRO A 59 2.01 -6.96 -13.94
C PRO A 59 1.03 -6.78 -12.76
N LEU A 60 1.08 -5.65 -12.04
CA LEU A 60 0.14 -5.36 -10.96
C LEU A 60 -1.31 -5.32 -11.47
N PHE A 61 -1.55 -4.60 -12.57
CA PHE A 61 -2.89 -4.44 -13.16
C PHE A 61 -3.06 -5.17 -14.48
N HIS A 62 -1.99 -5.69 -15.08
CA HIS A 62 -2.05 -6.46 -16.32
C HIS A 62 -1.60 -7.91 -16.12
N ASN A 63 -2.54 -8.85 -16.20
CA ASN A 63 -2.24 -10.28 -16.23
C ASN A 63 -2.15 -10.75 -17.69
N THR A 64 -0.92 -10.93 -18.18
CA THR A 64 -0.64 -11.43 -19.54
C THR A 64 -1.08 -12.87 -19.74
N ALA A 65 -1.02 -13.72 -18.70
CA ALA A 65 -1.42 -15.13 -18.76
C ALA A 65 -2.94 -15.29 -18.96
N LEU A 66 -3.73 -14.45 -18.30
CA LEU A 66 -5.19 -14.40 -18.48
C LEU A 66 -5.66 -13.48 -19.61
N ARG A 67 -4.74 -12.69 -20.20
CA ARG A 67 -5.04 -11.59 -21.14
C ARG A 67 -6.09 -10.63 -20.58
N LYS A 68 -6.03 -10.37 -19.28
CA LYS A 68 -6.94 -9.46 -18.55
C LYS A 68 -6.16 -8.29 -17.99
N ARG A 69 -6.79 -7.11 -18.00
CA ARG A 69 -6.25 -5.90 -17.41
C ARG A 69 -7.31 -5.19 -16.60
N LEU A 70 -6.92 -4.60 -15.49
CA LEU A 70 -7.75 -3.67 -14.74
C LEU A 70 -7.69 -2.32 -15.45
N ASP A 71 -8.86 -1.73 -15.74
CA ASP A 71 -8.91 -0.40 -16.35
C ASP A 71 -8.53 0.70 -15.35
N LEU A 72 -8.01 1.82 -15.85
CA LEU A 72 -7.56 2.95 -15.01
C LEU A 72 -8.69 3.45 -14.08
N ARG A 73 -9.93 3.47 -14.57
CA ARG A 73 -11.09 3.88 -13.78
C ARG A 73 -11.29 2.99 -12.55
N GLU A 74 -11.13 1.68 -12.72
CA GLU A 74 -11.29 0.72 -11.64
C GLU A 74 -10.07 0.70 -10.71
N ALA A 75 -8.86 0.83 -11.25
CA ALA A 75 -7.66 1.01 -10.45
C ALA A 75 -7.78 2.24 -9.53
N ARG A 76 -8.31 3.35 -10.05
CA ARG A 76 -8.61 4.55 -9.25
C ARG A 76 -9.67 4.26 -8.19
N ALA A 77 -10.72 3.51 -8.50
CA ALA A 77 -11.75 3.15 -7.52
C ALA A 77 -11.18 2.29 -6.37
N VAL A 78 -10.24 1.38 -6.67
CA VAL A 78 -9.53 0.60 -5.65
C VAL A 78 -8.72 1.52 -4.74
N VAL A 79 -7.91 2.41 -5.30
CA VAL A 79 -7.07 3.32 -4.50
C VAL A 79 -7.92 4.34 -3.72
N ASP A 80 -9.04 4.80 -4.29
CA ASP A 80 -10.02 5.63 -3.59
C ASP A 80 -10.61 4.90 -2.39
N TRP A 81 -11.01 3.64 -2.57
CA TRP A 81 -11.48 2.80 -1.47
C TRP A 81 -10.38 2.59 -0.40
N MET A 82 -9.12 2.40 -0.80
CA MET A 82 -8.00 2.30 0.13
C MET A 82 -7.73 3.58 0.92
N SER A 83 -8.07 4.74 0.37
CA SER A 83 -7.89 6.04 1.05
C SER A 83 -8.93 6.33 2.14
N LYS A 84 -10.09 5.68 2.06
CA LYS A 84 -11.17 5.80 3.05
C LYS A 84 -10.83 5.09 4.36
N SER A 85 -11.39 5.56 5.46
CA SER A 85 -11.23 4.92 6.77
C SER A 85 -11.99 3.59 6.83
N GLU A 86 -11.65 2.74 7.80
CA GLU A 86 -12.37 1.48 8.03
C GLU A 86 -13.80 1.74 8.53
N GLU A 87 -14.00 2.81 9.30
CA GLU A 87 -15.32 3.27 9.77
C GLU A 87 -16.27 3.64 8.63
N GLU A 88 -15.73 4.13 7.50
CA GLU A 88 -16.48 4.43 6.28
C GLU A 88 -16.69 3.19 5.37
N GLY A 89 -16.28 1.99 5.82
CA GLY A 89 -16.26 0.77 5.00
C GLY A 89 -15.19 0.77 3.92
N GLY A 90 -14.10 1.53 4.15
CA GLY A 90 -12.93 1.64 3.28
C GLY A 90 -11.77 0.73 3.69
N GLY A 91 -10.66 0.79 2.95
CA GLY A 91 -9.46 0.01 3.20
C GLY A 91 -8.61 0.50 4.39
N GLY A 92 -9.12 1.45 5.18
CA GLY A 92 -8.50 1.93 6.41
C GLY A 92 -7.27 2.81 6.19
N ARG A 93 -7.40 3.86 5.38
CA ARG A 93 -6.36 4.90 5.14
C ARG A 93 -5.01 4.33 4.71
N ARG A 94 -5.04 3.29 3.87
CA ARG A 94 -3.84 2.64 3.32
C ARG A 94 -3.29 3.33 2.08
N ALA A 95 -4.00 4.33 1.56
CA ALA A 95 -3.54 5.14 0.45
C ALA A 95 -3.83 6.63 0.65
N GLU A 96 -2.98 7.49 0.11
CA GLU A 96 -3.18 8.94 0.10
C GLU A 96 -2.89 9.49 -1.29
N TRP A 97 -3.84 10.22 -1.86
CA TRP A 97 -3.66 10.81 -3.19
C TRP A 97 -2.70 11.98 -3.15
N ILE A 98 -1.74 11.99 -4.07
CA ILE A 98 -0.88 13.16 -4.27
C ILE A 98 -1.62 14.11 -5.21
N SER A 99 -2.09 15.23 -4.68
CA SER A 99 -2.51 16.34 -5.52
C SER A 99 -1.28 17.10 -6.04
N ASP A 100 -1.23 17.34 -7.35
CA ASP A 100 -0.33 18.34 -7.97
C ASP A 100 -0.76 19.76 -7.55
N ALA A 101 -0.56 20.06 -6.28
CA ALA A 101 -0.60 21.38 -5.67
C ALA A 101 -0.09 21.17 -4.24
N GLY A 102 1.14 21.63 -3.99
CA GLY A 102 1.84 21.39 -2.73
C GLY A 102 0.98 21.69 -1.50
N GLY A 103 0.91 20.71 -0.60
CA GLY A 103 0.56 20.87 0.82
C GLY A 103 -0.85 21.39 1.11
N ALA A 104 -1.75 20.49 1.47
CA ALA A 104 -2.64 20.67 2.62
C ALA A 104 -3.46 19.39 2.83
N SER A 105 -3.19 18.72 3.93
CA SER A 105 -4.18 17.91 4.63
C SER A 105 -5.50 18.67 4.75
N SER A 106 -6.59 18.09 4.28
CA SER A 106 -7.88 18.36 4.91
C SER A 106 -8.76 17.13 4.80
N SER A 107 -8.70 16.34 5.86
CA SER A 107 -9.88 15.73 6.47
C SER A 107 -11.14 16.54 6.18
N GLY A 108 -12.14 15.90 5.58
CA GLY A 108 -13.51 16.39 5.54
C GLY A 108 -13.74 17.66 4.73
N ALA A 109 -14.12 17.49 3.45
CA ALA A 109 -14.97 18.46 2.77
C ALA A 109 -15.91 17.73 1.82
N LEU A 110 -17.21 17.72 2.15
CA LEU A 110 -18.28 17.46 1.21
C LEU A 110 -18.12 18.39 0.01
N GLY A 111 -18.10 17.82 -1.20
CA GLY A 111 -18.00 18.63 -2.42
C GLY A 111 -18.37 17.80 -3.65
N ASN A 112 -19.66 17.85 -4.01
CA ASN A 112 -20.07 17.59 -5.38
C ASN A 112 -19.36 18.60 -6.30
N GLY A 113 -18.62 18.12 -7.30
CA GLY A 113 -18.27 18.90 -8.48
C GLY A 113 -16.79 19.22 -8.65
N ALA A 114 -16.23 18.63 -9.71
CA ALA A 114 -15.39 19.31 -10.71
C ALA A 114 -14.29 20.25 -10.19
N GLY A 115 -13.13 19.68 -9.87
CA GLY A 115 -11.95 20.49 -9.56
C GLY A 115 -10.74 19.68 -9.15
N MET A 116 -10.34 18.68 -9.93
CA MET A 116 -9.00 18.09 -9.83
C MET A 116 -8.74 17.32 -11.11
N GLY A 117 -7.57 17.51 -11.73
CA GLY A 117 -7.12 16.64 -12.81
C GLY A 117 -7.19 15.15 -12.43
N PRO A 118 -7.00 14.22 -13.37
CA PRO A 118 -7.02 12.80 -13.05
C PRO A 118 -6.00 12.54 -11.93
N LYS A 119 -6.48 12.16 -10.75
CA LYS A 119 -5.61 11.71 -9.65
C LYS A 119 -4.94 10.43 -10.10
N THR A 120 -3.67 10.54 -10.49
CA THR A 120 -2.91 9.46 -11.13
C THR A 120 -1.84 8.90 -10.23
N VAL A 121 -1.46 9.61 -9.16
CA VAL A 121 -0.38 9.18 -8.25
C VAL A 121 -0.87 9.18 -6.82
N ALA A 122 -0.58 8.11 -6.08
CA ALA A 122 -0.90 7.96 -4.67
C ALA A 122 0.28 7.40 -3.89
N TRP A 123 0.38 7.78 -2.62
CA TRP A 123 1.15 7.09 -1.61
C TRP A 123 0.40 5.83 -1.15
N ILE A 124 1.10 4.72 -1.02
CA ILE A 124 0.59 3.42 -0.57
C ILE A 124 1.36 3.01 0.68
N TRP A 125 0.62 2.76 1.76
CA TRP A 125 1.14 2.34 3.05
C TRP A 125 0.91 0.83 3.23
N TRP A 126 1.96 0.02 3.03
CA TRP A 126 1.89 -1.44 3.26
C TRP A 126 2.02 -1.84 4.73
N ARG A 127 2.52 -0.92 5.56
CA ARG A 127 2.47 -0.97 7.03
C ARG A 127 2.07 0.40 7.52
N ARG A 128 1.17 0.45 8.49
CA ARG A 128 0.69 1.72 9.04
C ARG A 128 1.72 2.31 10.00
N PRO A 129 1.90 3.64 10.08
CA PRO A 129 2.79 4.27 11.06
C PRO A 129 2.53 3.80 12.50
N GLU A 130 1.28 3.52 12.85
CA GLU A 130 0.91 2.98 14.17
C GLU A 130 1.51 1.58 14.38
N GLU A 131 1.44 0.69 13.38
CA GLU A 131 2.07 -0.64 13.42
C GLU A 131 3.61 -0.57 13.40
N TRP A 132 4.18 0.55 12.95
CA TRP A 132 5.62 0.81 13.07
C TRP A 132 5.98 1.33 14.46
N ALA A 133 5.13 2.15 15.06
CA ALA A 133 5.34 2.66 16.41
C ALA A 133 5.41 1.53 17.42
N ASP A 134 4.51 0.54 17.34
CA ASP A 134 4.54 -0.62 18.25
C ASP A 134 5.85 -1.41 18.11
N VAL A 135 6.29 -1.69 16.88
CA VAL A 135 7.56 -2.39 16.65
C VAL A 135 8.77 -1.58 17.13
N LEU A 136 8.73 -0.25 16.98
CA LEU A 136 9.77 0.63 17.49
C LEU A 136 9.76 0.68 19.02
N VAL A 137 8.59 0.69 19.66
CA VAL A 137 8.42 0.68 21.12
C VAL A 137 8.93 -0.64 21.68
N ASP A 138 8.50 -1.77 21.13
CA ASP A 138 8.96 -3.11 21.54
C ASP A 138 10.48 -3.23 21.39
N TRP A 139 11.06 -2.66 20.33
CA TRP A 139 12.51 -2.62 20.14
C TRP A 139 13.22 -1.71 21.15
N VAL A 140 12.72 -0.49 21.41
CA VAL A 140 13.29 0.43 22.43
C VAL A 140 13.23 -0.20 23.82
N GLU A 141 12.15 -0.92 24.12
CA GLU A 141 11.98 -1.66 25.36
C GLU A 141 12.95 -2.85 25.47
N GLY A 142 13.07 -3.64 24.41
CA GLY A 142 13.98 -4.79 24.35
C GLY A 142 15.47 -4.42 24.37
N THR A 143 15.82 -3.22 23.91
CA THR A 143 17.20 -2.69 23.93
C THR A 143 17.53 -1.89 25.19
N GLY A 144 16.56 -1.69 26.10
CA GLY A 144 16.75 -0.94 27.33
C GLY A 144 17.02 0.55 27.13
N GLN A 145 16.74 1.11 25.94
CA GLN A 145 17.05 2.49 25.58
C GLN A 145 15.91 3.49 25.90
N LYS A 146 15.00 3.14 26.81
CA LYS A 146 13.94 4.03 27.29
C LYS A 146 14.55 5.31 27.90
N GLY A 147 14.25 6.46 27.28
CA GLY A 147 14.66 7.79 27.78
C GLY A 147 15.91 8.40 27.13
N SER A 148 16.54 7.71 26.16
CA SER A 148 17.61 8.27 25.35
C SER A 148 17.07 8.98 24.10
N VAL A 149 17.63 10.13 23.75
CA VAL A 149 17.33 10.77 22.45
C VAL A 149 18.17 10.07 21.39
N LEU A 150 17.51 9.37 20.48
CA LEU A 150 18.14 8.71 19.33
C LEU A 150 17.81 9.46 18.05
N THR A 151 18.77 9.52 17.14
CA THR A 151 18.56 10.01 15.78
C THR A 151 17.98 8.91 14.89
N VAL A 152 17.28 9.31 13.81
CA VAL A 152 16.75 8.37 12.80
C VAL A 152 17.87 7.49 12.22
N TYR A 153 19.10 7.99 12.14
CA TYR A 153 20.23 7.22 11.63
C TYR A 153 20.61 6.05 12.56
N GLU A 154 20.65 6.29 13.87
CA GLU A 154 20.97 5.28 14.88
C GLU A 154 19.91 4.20 14.98
N LEU A 155 18.63 4.54 14.73
CA LEU A 155 17.55 3.56 14.63
C LEU A 155 17.70 2.62 13.42
N ILE A 156 18.26 3.12 12.32
CA ILE A 156 18.40 2.34 11.07
C ILE A 156 19.72 1.55 11.03
N HIS A 157 20.79 2.09 11.63
CA HIS A 157 22.15 1.54 11.52
C HIS A 157 22.78 1.12 12.85
N GLY A 158 22.09 1.31 13.98
CA GLY A 158 22.59 0.94 15.29
C GLY A 158 22.71 -0.57 15.47
N GLU A 159 23.74 -1.02 16.20
CA GLU A 159 24.02 -2.45 16.41
C GLU A 159 22.85 -3.22 17.07
N GLY A 160 22.00 -2.53 17.85
CA GLY A 160 20.77 -3.10 18.43
C GLY A 160 19.68 -3.45 17.42
N ALA A 161 19.64 -2.81 16.24
CA ALA A 161 18.71 -3.17 15.16
C ALA A 161 19.20 -4.40 14.36
N MET A 162 20.50 -4.69 14.40
CA MET A 162 21.13 -5.82 13.69
C MET A 162 21.24 -7.08 14.55
N SER A 163 21.30 -6.95 15.89
CA SER A 163 21.50 -8.07 16.82
C SER A 163 20.24 -8.90 17.15
N GLN A 164 19.03 -8.35 16.97
CA GLN A 164 17.78 -9.12 17.06
C GLN A 164 17.35 -9.49 15.65
N GLY A 165 17.84 -10.62 15.16
CA GLY A 165 17.64 -11.14 13.81
C GLY A 165 16.22 -11.56 13.43
N GLU A 166 15.19 -10.85 13.89
CA GLU A 166 13.79 -11.12 13.50
C GLU A 166 12.94 -9.84 13.38
N ILE A 167 13.55 -8.71 13.00
CA ILE A 167 12.86 -7.70 12.20
C ILE A 167 13.23 -7.98 10.74
N SER A 168 12.69 -9.08 10.18
CA SER A 168 12.79 -9.43 8.77
C SER A 168 11.94 -8.48 7.92
N LEU A 169 12.22 -7.18 8.02
CA LEU A 169 11.64 -6.20 7.12
C LEU A 169 12.29 -6.23 5.74
N PHE A 170 13.46 -6.87 5.63
CA PHE A 170 14.15 -7.17 4.40
C PHE A 170 14.87 -8.53 4.53
N ASP A 171 14.11 -9.62 4.58
CA ASP A 171 14.70 -10.93 4.28
C ASP A 171 15.12 -10.92 2.80
N CYS A 172 16.43 -10.89 2.60
CA CYS A 172 17.11 -10.99 1.34
C CYS A 172 17.79 -12.37 1.34
N GLY A 173 17.17 -13.31 0.63
CA GLY A 173 17.68 -14.64 0.30
C GLY A 173 17.13 -15.07 -1.04
#